data_AF-X1J3V9-F1
#
_entry.id   AF-X1J3V9-F1
#
_cell.length_a   1.000
_cell.length_b   1.000
_cell.length_c   1.000
_cell.angle_alpha   90.00
_cell.angle_beta   90.00
_cell.angle_gamma   90.00
#
_symmetry.space_group_name_H-M   'P 1'
#
loop_
_entity.id
_entity.type
_entity.pdbx_description
1 polymer ?
#
loop_
_entity_poly.entity_id
_entity_poly.type
_entity_poly.pdbx_seq_one_letter_code
_entity_poly.pdbx_strand_id
1 'polypeptide(L)' 'MAYLDWIIRLLSHVIVWLGLSGVIAIMLLVVANVIGRIFDTPVEGTFEVVELLGGVAIASVLAYTTIMKHHISVKLVV' A
#
# COMPACT_ATOMS: atom_id res chain seq x y z
N MET A 1 8.50 18.70 -19.70
CA MET A 1 9.12 17.64 -18.88
C MET A 1 8.92 17.89 -17.38
N ALA A 2 9.36 19.03 -16.81
CA ALA A 2 9.25 19.31 -15.37
C ALA A 2 7.82 19.24 -14.76
N TYR A 3 6.78 19.67 -15.49
CA TYR A 3 5.40 19.61 -15.00
C TYR A 3 4.89 18.17 -14.83
N LEU A 4 5.26 17.28 -15.75
CA LEU A 4 4.90 15.86 -15.69
C LEU A 4 5.58 15.18 -14.49
N ASP A 5 6.87 15.47 -14.27
CA ASP A 5 7.63 14.92 -13.14
C ASP A 5 7.05 15.35 -11.79
N TRP A 6 6.56 16.58 -11.69
CA TRP A 6 5.88 17.06 -10.49
C TRP A 6 4.58 16.30 -10.23
N ILE A 7 3.73 16.14 -11.25
CA ILE A 7 2.48 15.36 -11.14
C ILE A 7 2.78 13.92 -10.72
N ILE A 8 3.76 13.27 -11.36
CA ILE A 8 4.15 11.90 -11.08
C ILE A 8 4.61 11.78 -9.63
N ARG A 9 5.46 12.69 -9.14
CA ARG A 9 5.94 12.67 -7.74
C ARG A 9 4.80 12.89 -6.74
N LEU A 10 3.86 13.79 -7.04
CA LEU A 10 2.70 14.02 -6.19
C LEU A 10 1.80 12.78 -6.12
N LEU A 11 1.43 12.20 -7.27
CA LEU A 11 0.62 10.98 -7.33
C LEU A 11 1.31 9.82 -6.60
N SER A 12 2.62 9.65 -6.83
CA SER A 12 3.41 8.61 -6.16
C SER A 12 3.33 8.72 -4.65
N HIS A 13 3.44 9.94 -4.12
CA HIS A 13 3.37 10.18 -2.69
C HIS A 13 1.98 9.86 -2.14
N VAL A 14 0.92 10.31 -2.81
CA VAL A 14 -0.47 10.03 -2.41
C VAL A 14 -0.75 8.52 -2.40
N ILE A 15 -0.29 7.80 -3.42
CA ILE A 15 -0.45 6.34 -3.52
C ILE A 15 0.30 5.62 -2.39
N VAL A 16 1.53 6.05 -2.05
CA VAL A 16 2.25 5.48 -0.89
C VAL A 16 1.50 5.71 0.40
N TRP A 17 0.98 6.91 0.64
CA TRP A 17 0.21 7.21 1.84
C TRP A 17 -1.07 6.37 1.91
N LEU A 18 -1.73 6.15 0.77
CA LEU A 18 -2.88 5.24 0.69
C LEU A 18 -2.47 3.81 1.07
N GLY A 19 -1.37 3.28 0.52
CA GLY A 19 -0.85 1.96 0.88
C GLY A 19 -0.49 1.84 2.36
N LEU A 20 0.19 2.85 2.92
CA LEU A 20 0.53 2.90 4.34
C LEU A 20 -0.71 2.91 5.23
N SER A 21 -1.73 3.70 4.86
CA SER A 21 -3.00 3.73 5.60
C SER A 21 -3.71 2.38 5.58
N GLY A 22 -3.62 1.64 4.46
CA GLY A 22 -4.15 0.28 4.35
C GLY A 22 -3.46 -0.71 5.29
N VAL A 23 -2.13 -0.62 5.41
CA VAL A 23 -1.36 -1.46 6.36
C VAL A 23 -1.74 -1.14 7.81
N ILE A 24 -1.90 0.14 8.16
CA ILE A 24 -2.35 0.55 9.49
C ILE A 24 -3.76 0.00 9.77
N ALA A 25 -4.67 0.08 8.80
CA ALA A 25 -6.01 -0.46 8.92
C ALA A 25 -6.01 -1.98 9.15
N ILE A 26 -5.15 -2.73 8.43
CA ILE A 26 -4.96 -4.18 8.66
C ILE A 26 -4.50 -4.43 10.10
N MET A 27 -3.49 -3.70 10.58
CA MET A 27 -2.97 -3.86 11.93
C MET A 27 -4.05 -3.63 12.99
N LEU A 28 -4.82 -2.54 12.85
CA LEU A 28 -5.91 -2.23 13.77
C LEU A 28 -7.01 -3.30 13.73
N LEU A 29 -7.38 -3.77 12.54
CA LEU A 29 -8.39 -4.81 12.35
C LEU A 29 -7.96 -6.14 12.99
N VAL A 30 -6.72 -6.57 12.78
CA VAL A 30 -6.19 -7.80 13.37
C VAL A 30 -6.14 -7.70 14.90
N VAL A 31 -5.70 -6.55 15.44
CA VAL A 31 -5.71 -6.32 16.90
C VAL A 31 -7.14 -6.33 17.44
N ALA A 32 -8.08 -5.64 16.77
CA ALA A 32 -9.49 -5.66 17.15
C ALA A 32 -10.08 -7.08 17.12
N ASN A 33 -9.70 -7.89 16.12
CA ASN A 33 -10.12 -9.29 16.03
C ASN A 33 -9.57 -10.15 17.19
N VAL A 34 -8.30 -9.96 17.55
CA VAL A 34 -7.70 -10.64 18.73
C VAL A 34 -8.41 -10.24 20.01
N ILE A 35 -8.71 -8.95 20.19
CA ILE A 35 -9.44 -8.45 21.36
C ILE A 35 -10.88 -9.00 21.38
N GLY A 36 -11.60 -8.92 20.27
CA GLY A 36 -12.98 -9.43 20.15
C GLY A 36 -13.08 -10.93 20.43
N ARG A 37 -12.05 -11.70 20.04
CA ARG A 37 -11.96 -13.13 20.35
C ARG A 37 -11.85 -13.42 21.85
N ILE A 38 -11.31 -12.51 22.66
CA ILE A 38 -11.30 -12.65 24.13
C ILE A 38 -12.73 -12.52 24.68
N PHE A 39 -13.60 -11.76 24.01
CA PHE A 39 -15.00 -11.55 24.37
C PHE A 39 -15.97 -12.49 23.63
N ASP A 40 -15.48 -13.59 23.04
CA ASP A 40 -16.26 -14.54 22.20
C ASP A 40 -17.02 -13.88 21.03
N THR A 41 -16.60 -12.69 20.61
CA THR A 41 -17.17 -11.94 19.48
C THR A 41 -16.05 -11.58 18.48
N PRO A 42 -15.51 -12.58 17.76
CA PRO A 42 -14.49 -12.33 16.73
C PRO A 42 -15.06 -11.47 15.59
N VAL A 43 -14.18 -10.76 14.89
CA VAL A 43 -14.57 -9.92 13.76
C VAL A 43 -14.71 -10.80 12.51
N GLU A 44 -15.94 -11.12 12.14
CA GLU A 44 -16.27 -11.87 10.93
C GLU A 44 -15.81 -11.12 9.67
N GLY A 45 -15.38 -11.84 8.63
CA GLY A 45 -14.90 -11.24 7.38
C GLY A 45 -13.50 -10.60 7.45
N THR A 46 -12.78 -10.74 8.58
CA THR A 46 -11.41 -10.20 8.72
C THR A 46 -10.48 -10.65 7.59
N PHE A 47 -10.57 -11.91 7.15
CA PHE A 47 -9.71 -12.45 6.10
C PHE A 47 -9.87 -11.71 4.76
N GLU A 48 -11.11 -11.51 4.32
CA GLU A 48 -11.44 -10.86 3.05
C GLU A 48 -11.03 -9.38 3.05
N VAL A 49 -11.26 -8.68 4.16
CA VAL A 49 -10.88 -7.27 4.31
C VAL A 49 -9.35 -7.12 4.33
N VAL A 50 -8.64 -8.02 5.03
CA VAL A 50 -7.17 -8.01 5.06
C VAL A 50 -6.59 -8.33 3.68
N GLU A 51 -7.17 -9.28 2.95
CA GLU A 51 -6.73 -9.62 1.60
C GLU A 51 -6.89 -8.44 0.64
N LEU A 52 -8.05 -7.77 0.66
CA LEU A 52 -8.31 -6.59 -0.17
C LEU A 52 -7.34 -5.44 0.16
N LEU A 53 -7.20 -5.10 1.45
CA LEU A 53 -6.29 -4.04 1.89
C LEU A 53 -4.82 -4.40 1.60
N GLY A 54 -4.47 -5.69 1.69
CA GLY A 54 -3.14 -6.19 1.36
C GLY A 54 -2.82 -6.00 -0.11
N GLY A 55 -3.77 -6.31 -0.99
CA GLY A 55 -3.64 -6.02 -2.43
C GLY A 55 -3.42 -4.54 -2.73
N VAL A 56 -4.20 -3.66 -2.08
CA VAL A 56 -4.04 -2.20 -2.20
C VAL A 56 -2.67 -1.73 -1.72
N ALA A 57 -2.19 -2.24 -0.58
CA ALA A 57 -0.88 -1.89 -0.04
C ALA A 57 0.26 -2.33 -0.98
N ILE A 58 0.22 -3.57 -1.47
CA ILE A 58 1.24 -4.10 -2.39
C ILE A 58 1.25 -3.31 -3.70
N ALA A 59 0.10 -3.09 -4.32
CA ALA A 59 -0.02 -2.32 -5.56
C ALA A 59 0.54 -0.90 -5.40
N SER A 60 0.25 -0.27 -4.25
CA SER A 60 0.72 1.08 -3.94
C SER A 60 2.25 1.17 -3.82
N VAL A 61 2.87 0.22 -3.13
CA VAL A 61 4.34 0.16 -2.97
C VAL A 61 5.03 -0.18 -4.31
N LEU A 62 4.44 -1.07 -5.11
CA LEU A 62 4.94 -1.39 -6.45
C LEU A 62 4.95 -0.16 -7.37
N ALA A 63 3.87 0.63 -7.37
CA ALA A 63 3.78 1.86 -8.15
C ALA A 63 4.89 2.87 -7.74
N TYR A 64 5.11 3.05 -6.44
CA TYR A 64 6.13 3.96 -5.92
C TYR A 64 7.56 3.54 -6.28
N THR A 65 7.89 2.26 -6.06
CA THR A 65 9.24 1.74 -6.30
C THR A 65 9.58 1.70 -7.79
N THR A 66 8.59 1.50 -8.66
CA THR A 66 8.75 1.60 -10.12
C THR A 66 9.26 2.98 -10.53
N ILE A 67 8.77 4.04 -9.89
CA ILE A 67 9.14 5.43 -10.19
C ILE A 67 10.51 5.78 -9.60
N MET A 68 10.87 5.23 -8.44
CA MET A 68 12.22 5.38 -7.87
C MET A 68 13.31 4.78 -8.76
N LYS A 69 13.03 3.70 -9.50
CA LYS A 69 13.98 3.05 -10.41
C LYS A 69 14.25 3.83 -11.71
N HIS A 70 13.53 4.92 -12.01
CA HIS A 70 13.72 5.70 -13.25
C HIS A 70 15.14 6.31 -13.39
N HIS A 71 15.88 6.53 -12.29
CA HIS A 71 17.26 7.02 -12.36
C HIS A 71 18.29 5.93 -12.72
N ILE A 72 17.91 4.66 -12.67
CA ILE A 72 18.72 3.56 -13.24
C ILE A 72 18.27 3.38 -14.68
N SER A 73 18.50 4.41 -15.50
CA SER A 73 18.51 4.21 -16.95
C SER A 73 19.66 3.25 -17.26
N VAL A 74 19.35 1.95 -17.26
CA VAL A 74 20.18 0.97 -17.95
C VAL A 74 20.09 1.38 -19.41
N LYS A 75 21.04 2.21 -19.83
CA LYS A 75 21.35 2.42 -21.23
C LYS A 75 21.68 1.01 -21.73
N LEU A 76 20.72 0.34 -22.35
CA LEU A 76 21.01 -0.81 -23.20
C LEU A 76 21.89 -0.25 -24.31
N VAL A 77 23.20 -0.25 -24.06
CA VAL A 77 24.20 -0.08 -25.10
C VAL A 77 24.10 -1.37 -25.90
N VAL A 78 23.40 -1.30 -27.03
CA VAL A 78 23.68 -2.17 -28.16
C VAL A 78 25.02 -1.73 -28.75
#